data_AF-A0A6C0FJY4-F1
#
_entry.id   AF-A0A6C0FJY4-F1
#
_cell.length_a   1.000
_cell.length_b   1.000
_cell.length_c   1.000
_cell.angle_alpha   90.00
_cell.angle_beta   90.00
_cell.angle_gamma   90.00
#
_symmetry.space_group_name_H-M   'P 1'
#
loop_
_entity.id
_entity.type
_entity.pdbx_description
1 polymer ?
#
loop_
_entity_poly.entity_id
_entity_poly.type
_entity_poly.pdbx_seq_one_letter_code
_entity_poly.pdbx_strand_id
1 'polypeptide(L)'
;MHEASDARRKTILAAVMALRPQVTIYRAPRDGRTELVRREACLRALVADCAAAGHEHLCLDRDDTLVTRDLRLMYAAIRAAGAQDRLLYRHEKATTEPLLVVPDAIAWAFAKGGTWRALTKDVVVDVRDL
;
A
#
# COMPACT_ATOMS: atom_id res chain seq x y z
N MET A 1 -14.15 2.52 -0.29
CA MET A 1 -14.04 3.24 -1.59
C MET A 1 -14.99 2.71 -2.67
N HIS A 2 -15.14 1.38 -2.80
CA HIS A 2 -15.79 0.74 -3.95
C HIS A 2 -17.32 0.99 -4.05
N GLU A 3 -18.04 1.10 -2.93
CA GLU A 3 -19.51 1.30 -2.92
C GLU A 3 -19.96 2.75 -2.76
N ALA A 4 -19.04 3.69 -2.55
CA ALA A 4 -19.36 5.09 -2.34
C ALA A 4 -19.85 5.77 -3.64
N SER A 5 -20.75 6.77 -3.53
CA SER A 5 -21.07 7.63 -4.68
C SER A 5 -19.85 8.45 -5.11
N ASP A 6 -19.82 8.91 -6.36
CA ASP A 6 -18.71 9.73 -6.87
C ASP A 6 -18.50 11.02 -6.06
N ALA A 7 -19.58 11.66 -5.60
CA ALA A 7 -19.50 12.81 -4.71
C ALA A 7 -18.79 12.44 -3.40
N ARG A 8 -19.17 11.31 -2.78
CA ARG A 8 -18.54 10.84 -1.54
C ARG A 8 -17.07 10.45 -1.76
N ARG A 9 -16.74 9.81 -2.89
CA ARG A 9 -15.35 9.48 -3.26
C ARG A 9 -14.48 10.72 -3.39
N LYS A 10 -14.99 11.80 -4.00
CA LYS A 10 -14.28 13.09 -4.07
C LYS A 10 -14.04 13.68 -2.69
N THR A 11 -15.05 13.67 -1.81
CA THR A 11 -14.88 14.16 -0.42
C THR A 11 -13.81 13.38 0.33
N ILE A 12 -13.84 12.04 0.24
CA ILE A 12 -12.83 11.19 0.89
C ILE A 12 -11.44 11.49 0.32
N LEU A 13 -11.30 11.51 -1.01
CA LEU A 13 -10.01 11.75 -1.64
C LEU A 13 -9.48 13.15 -1.29
N ALA A 14 -10.32 14.18 -1.26
CA ALA A 14 -9.92 15.53 -0.86
C ALA A 14 -9.39 15.56 0.58
N ALA A 15 -10.06 14.87 1.52
CA ALA A 15 -9.58 14.75 2.90
C ALA A 15 -8.23 14.02 2.98
N VAL A 16 -8.05 12.95 2.19
CA VAL A 16 -6.79 12.22 2.10
C VAL A 16 -5.67 13.10 1.51
N MET A 17 -5.94 13.85 0.45
CA MET A 17 -4.96 14.76 -0.16
C MET A 17 -4.55 15.90 0.78
N ALA A 18 -5.45 16.35 1.66
CA ALA A 18 -5.14 17.37 2.65
C ALA A 18 -4.06 16.93 3.66
N LEU A 19 -3.89 15.61 3.88
CA LEU A 19 -2.81 15.05 4.71
C LEU A 19 -1.43 15.17 4.03
N ARG A 20 -1.39 15.42 2.72
CA ARG A 20 -0.17 15.47 1.89
C ARG A 20 0.77 14.27 2.10
N PRO A 21 0.26 13.02 2.01
CA PRO A 21 1.13 11.85 2.13
C PRO A 21 2.14 11.80 0.99
N GLN A 22 3.30 11.21 1.23
CA GLN A 22 4.18 10.76 0.15
C GLN A 22 3.82 9.31 -0.18
N VAL A 23 3.55 9.05 -1.46
CA VAL A 23 3.03 7.74 -1.90
C VAL A 23 3.91 7.16 -3.00
N THR A 24 4.36 5.94 -2.75
CA THR A 24 4.96 5.08 -3.77
C THR A 24 3.96 3.99 -4.16
N ILE A 25 3.68 3.85 -5.46
CA ILE A 25 2.79 2.82 -5.98
C ILE A 25 3.62 1.61 -6.42
N TYR A 26 3.37 0.44 -5.85
CA TYR A 26 3.98 -0.82 -6.30
C TYR A 26 3.02 -1.55 -7.25
N ARG A 27 3.46 -1.77 -8.49
CA ARG A 27 2.62 -2.31 -9.58
C ARG A 27 3.26 -3.56 -10.17
N ALA A 28 2.63 -4.70 -9.91
CA ALA A 28 2.94 -5.94 -10.60
C ALA A 28 2.12 -6.07 -11.91
N PRO A 29 2.71 -6.55 -13.02
CA PRO A 29 2.07 -6.63 -14.32
C PRO A 29 1.03 -7.76 -14.37
N ARG A 30 0.01 -7.60 -15.23
CA ARG A 30 -0.97 -8.66 -15.52
C ARG A 30 -0.41 -9.64 -16.56
N ASP A 31 0.54 -10.45 -16.13
CA ASP A 31 1.34 -11.36 -16.97
C ASP A 31 0.94 -12.85 -16.82
N GLY A 32 -0.29 -13.11 -16.37
CA GLY A 32 -0.80 -14.48 -16.15
C GLY A 32 -0.44 -15.08 -14.78
N ARG A 33 0.42 -14.46 -13.98
CA ARG A 33 0.63 -14.85 -12.58
C ARG A 33 -0.65 -14.66 -11.75
N THR A 34 -0.77 -15.40 -10.65
CA THR A 34 -1.90 -15.25 -9.73
C THR A 34 -1.79 -13.93 -8.94
N GLU A 35 -2.91 -13.43 -8.44
CA GLU A 35 -2.92 -12.24 -7.58
C GLU A 35 -2.06 -12.42 -6.34
N LEU A 36 -2.06 -13.64 -5.79
CA LEU A 36 -1.22 -14.04 -4.67
C LEU A 36 0.27 -13.88 -4.98
N VAL A 37 0.74 -14.23 -6.17
CA VAL A 37 2.15 -14.09 -6.56
C VAL A 37 2.49 -12.62 -6.81
N ARG A 38 1.60 -11.87 -7.47
CA ARG A 38 1.77 -10.42 -7.68
C ARG A 38 1.88 -9.65 -6.37
N ARG A 39 1.00 -9.95 -5.40
CA ARG A 39 1.03 -9.37 -4.05
C ARG A 39 2.35 -9.64 -3.35
N GLU A 40 2.86 -10.87 -3.42
CA GLU A 40 4.15 -11.20 -2.82
C GLU A 40 5.30 -10.38 -3.41
N ALA A 41 5.31 -10.18 -4.73
CA ALA A 41 6.31 -9.34 -5.39
C ALA A 41 6.24 -7.89 -4.87
N CYS A 42 5.03 -7.31 -4.79
CA CYS A 42 4.84 -5.96 -4.25
C CYS A 42 5.30 -5.84 -2.79
N LEU A 43 4.94 -6.78 -1.93
CA LEU A 43 5.33 -6.74 -0.51
C LEU A 43 6.84 -6.91 -0.32
N ARG A 44 7.52 -7.72 -1.14
CA ARG A 44 8.98 -7.84 -1.11
C ARG A 44 9.67 -6.53 -1.51
N ALA A 45 9.20 -5.90 -2.59
CA ALA A 45 9.71 -4.61 -3.03
C ALA A 45 9.47 -3.52 -1.97
N LEU A 46 8.28 -3.47 -1.38
CA LEU A 46 7.95 -2.56 -0.28
C LEU A 46 8.89 -2.73 0.91
N VAL A 47 9.14 -3.95 1.36
CA VAL A 47 10.05 -4.22 2.48
C VAL A 47 11.47 -3.80 2.16
N ALA A 48 11.95 -4.08 0.94
CA ALA A 48 13.29 -3.68 0.51
C ALA A 48 13.45 -2.16 0.52
N ASP A 49 12.47 -1.42 -0.02
CA ASP A 49 12.46 0.04 -0.02
C ASP A 49 12.39 0.61 1.40
N CYS A 50 11.52 0.08 2.27
CA CYS A 50 11.45 0.47 3.68
C CYS A 50 12.78 0.25 4.41
N ALA A 51 13.44 -0.90 4.17
CA ALA A 51 14.74 -1.21 4.76
C ALA A 51 15.84 -0.27 4.22
N ALA A 52 15.88 -0.02 2.92
CA ALA A 52 16.87 0.88 2.33
C ALA A 52 16.71 2.33 2.83
N ALA A 53 15.46 2.79 2.98
CA ALA A 53 15.13 4.13 3.47
C ALA A 53 15.25 4.29 4.99
N GLY A 54 15.54 3.21 5.73
CA GLY A 54 15.69 3.26 7.18
C GLY A 54 14.39 3.42 7.96
N HIS A 55 13.25 3.04 7.38
CA HIS A 55 11.97 3.09 8.08
C HIS A 55 11.91 2.06 9.22
N GLU A 56 11.23 2.42 10.30
CA GLU A 56 11.13 1.62 11.53
C GLU A 56 9.76 0.95 11.70
N HIS A 57 8.71 1.49 11.07
CA HIS A 57 7.35 1.01 11.23
C HIS A 57 6.64 0.85 9.90
N LEU A 58 6.04 -0.32 9.70
CA LEU A 58 5.16 -0.62 8.58
C LEU A 58 3.82 -1.16 9.10
N CYS A 59 2.73 -0.53 8.72
CA CYS A 59 1.38 -0.98 9.05
C CYS A 59 0.65 -1.35 7.76
N LEU A 60 0.12 -2.57 7.71
CA LEU A 60 -0.67 -3.09 6.60
C LEU A 60 -2.13 -3.26 7.03
N ASP A 61 -3.07 -3.05 6.11
CA ASP A 61 -4.45 -3.40 6.38
C ASP A 61 -4.61 -4.91 6.49
N ARG A 62 -5.35 -5.33 7.51
CA ARG A 62 -5.52 -6.72 7.87
C ARG A 62 -6.64 -7.35 7.07
N ASP A 63 -6.26 -8.18 6.12
CA ASP A 63 -7.14 -9.17 5.50
C ASP A 63 -7.01 -10.50 6.24
N ASP A 64 -8.07 -10.90 6.96
CA ASP A 64 -8.09 -12.14 7.75
C ASP A 64 -7.87 -13.41 6.89
N THR A 65 -8.11 -13.35 5.57
CA THR A 65 -7.87 -14.47 4.65
C THR A 65 -6.41 -14.55 4.19
N LEU A 66 -5.66 -13.44 4.24
CA LEU A 66 -4.28 -13.36 3.77
C LEU A 66 -3.26 -13.18 4.90
N VAL A 67 -3.67 -12.75 6.09
CA VAL A 67 -2.78 -12.31 7.18
C VAL A 67 -1.73 -13.36 7.54
N THR A 68 -2.08 -14.64 7.62
CA THR A 68 -1.13 -15.71 7.95
C THR A 68 -0.03 -15.85 6.89
N ARG A 69 -0.38 -15.68 5.62
CA ARG A 69 0.58 -15.75 4.51
C ARG A 69 1.45 -14.50 4.48
N ASP A 70 0.84 -13.33 4.62
CA ASP A 70 1.55 -12.06 4.65
C ASP A 70 2.53 -12.00 5.82
N LEU A 71 2.15 -12.44 7.03
CA LEU A 71 3.06 -12.51 8.18
C LEU A 71 4.32 -13.35 7.90
N ARG A 72 4.16 -14.52 7.26
CA ARG A 72 5.29 -15.39 6.87
C ARG A 72 6.18 -14.73 5.82
N LEU A 73 5.57 -14.10 4.82
CA LEU A 73 6.28 -13.38 3.77
C LEU A 73 7.08 -12.20 4.35
N MET A 74 6.44 -11.37 5.17
CA MET A 74 7.04 -10.19 5.79
C MET A 74 8.24 -10.58 6.64
N TYR A 75 8.11 -11.63 7.46
CA TYR A 75 9.22 -12.16 8.24
C TYR A 75 10.43 -12.55 7.36
N ALA A 76 10.18 -13.30 6.28
CA ALA A 76 11.23 -13.73 5.36
C ALA A 76 11.85 -12.53 4.61
N ALA A 77 11.04 -11.58 4.15
CA ALA A 77 11.48 -10.41 3.41
C ALA A 77 12.32 -9.46 4.28
N ILE A 78 11.90 -9.20 5.52
CA ILE A 78 12.61 -8.30 6.45
C ILE A 78 13.97 -8.88 6.82
N ARG A 79 14.04 -10.19 7.08
CA ARG A 79 15.31 -10.89 7.32
C ARG A 79 16.22 -10.85 6.10
N ALA A 80 15.68 -11.08 4.89
CA ALA A 80 16.46 -11.00 3.65
C ALA A 80 17.01 -9.59 3.40
N ALA A 81 16.29 -8.55 3.83
CA ALA A 81 16.73 -7.16 3.78
C ALA A 81 17.65 -6.75 4.95
N GLY A 82 17.97 -7.66 5.88
CA GLY A 82 18.82 -7.39 7.05
C GLY A 82 18.22 -6.40 8.05
N ALA A 83 16.89 -6.22 8.05
CA ALA A 83 16.19 -5.19 8.81
C ALA A 83 15.45 -5.72 10.05
N GLN A 84 15.72 -6.96 10.48
CA GLN A 84 14.98 -7.62 11.57
C GLN A 84 15.01 -6.88 12.92
N ASP A 85 16.06 -6.10 13.19
CA ASP A 85 16.24 -5.38 14.46
C ASP A 85 15.72 -3.93 14.40
N ARG A 86 15.19 -3.49 13.25
CA ARG A 86 14.77 -2.09 13.04
C ARG A 86 13.36 -1.96 12.47
N LEU A 87 13.01 -2.74 11.45
CA LEU A 87 11.73 -2.60 10.76
C LEU A 87 10.67 -3.49 11.43
N LEU A 88 9.83 -2.86 12.24
CA LEU A 88 8.66 -3.48 12.85
C LEU A 88 7.48 -3.43 11.89
N TYR A 89 6.73 -4.52 11.79
CA TYR A 89 5.54 -4.59 10.95
C TYR A 89 4.33 -5.10 11.74
N ARG A 90 3.16 -4.54 11.44
CA ARG A 90 1.87 -4.93 12.05
C ARG A 90 0.77 -4.96 11.00
N HIS A 91 -0.25 -5.79 11.24
CA HIS A 91 -1.48 -5.83 10.46
C HIS A 91 -2.62 -5.34 11.34
N GLU A 92 -3.18 -4.19 11.00
CA GLU A 92 -4.27 -3.55 11.76
C GLU A 92 -5.52 -3.46 10.90
N LYS A 93 -6.69 -3.32 11.52
CA LYS A 93 -7.92 -3.02 10.78
C LYS A 93 -8.04 -1.51 10.63
N ALA A 94 -8.65 -1.03 9.54
CA ALA A 94 -8.94 0.40 9.38
C ALA A 94 -9.77 1.00 10.52
N THR A 95 -10.51 0.19 11.29
CA THR A 95 -11.24 0.63 12.49
C THR A 95 -10.33 0.94 13.68
N THR A 96 -9.15 0.31 13.76
CA THR A 96 -8.16 0.51 14.83
C THR A 96 -7.06 1.47 14.42
N GLU A 97 -6.69 1.50 13.14
CA GLU A 97 -5.74 2.45 12.56
C GLU A 97 -6.41 3.19 11.38
N PRO A 98 -7.07 4.34 11.63
CA PRO A 98 -7.84 5.06 10.61
C PRO A 98 -7.02 5.50 9.39
N LEU A 99 -5.69 5.68 9.55
CA LEU A 99 -4.81 6.08 8.44
C LEU A 99 -4.65 4.98 7.38
N LEU A 100 -5.02 3.73 7.67
CA LEU A 100 -5.02 2.65 6.68
C LEU A 100 -6.02 2.87 5.53
N VAL A 101 -6.95 3.82 5.66
CA VAL A 101 -7.82 4.23 4.53
C VAL A 101 -7.06 4.98 3.44
N VAL A 102 -5.91 5.61 3.77
CA VAL A 102 -5.15 6.47 2.86
C VAL A 102 -4.60 5.68 1.66
N PRO A 103 -3.85 4.57 1.85
CA PRO A 103 -3.36 3.76 0.74
C PRO A 103 -4.48 3.30 -0.21
N ASP A 104 -5.61 2.81 0.34
CA ASP A 104 -6.72 2.30 -0.46
C ASP A 104 -7.40 3.37 -1.31
N ALA A 105 -7.63 4.56 -0.74
CA ALA A 105 -8.23 5.67 -1.47
C ALA A 105 -7.36 6.11 -2.65
N ILE A 106 -6.04 6.18 -2.44
CA ILE A 106 -5.08 6.63 -3.45
C ILE A 106 -4.86 5.55 -4.51
N ALA A 107 -4.67 4.29 -4.10
CA ALA A 107 -4.51 3.17 -5.02
C ALA A 107 -5.73 3.02 -5.93
N TRP A 108 -6.95 3.14 -5.38
CA TRP A 108 -8.18 3.13 -6.17
C TRP A 108 -8.22 4.28 -7.19
N ALA A 109 -7.96 5.52 -6.75
CA ALA A 109 -8.01 6.69 -7.63
C ALA A 109 -6.96 6.60 -8.75
N PHE A 110 -5.75 6.17 -8.41
CA PHE A 110 -4.66 5.93 -9.35
C PHE A 110 -5.03 4.85 -10.37
N ALA A 111 -5.58 3.72 -9.92
CA ALA A 111 -5.98 2.60 -10.79
C ALA A 111 -7.18 2.97 -11.68
N LYS A 112 -8.14 3.76 -11.16
CA LYS A 112 -9.32 4.22 -11.91
C LYS A 112 -8.95 5.09 -13.11
N GLY A 113 -7.84 5.84 -13.02
CA GLY A 113 -7.31 6.62 -14.14
C GLY A 113 -8.07 7.93 -14.39
N GLY A 114 -7.79 8.58 -15.53
CA GLY A 114 -8.42 9.83 -15.94
C GLY A 114 -8.33 10.92 -14.86
N THR A 115 -9.45 11.61 -14.63
CA THR A 115 -9.55 12.67 -13.62
C THR A 115 -9.21 12.17 -12.21
N TRP A 116 -9.48 10.91 -11.88
CA TRP A 116 -9.19 10.37 -10.54
C TRP A 116 -7.69 10.23 -10.29
N ARG A 117 -6.94 9.73 -11.28
CA ARG A 117 -5.47 9.69 -11.17
C ARG A 117 -4.87 11.09 -11.16
N ALA A 118 -5.44 12.03 -11.92
CA ALA A 118 -4.97 13.41 -11.91
C ALA A 118 -5.05 14.05 -10.52
N LEU A 119 -6.00 13.63 -9.67
CA LEU A 119 -6.13 14.11 -8.29
C LEU A 119 -5.04 13.58 -7.35
N THR A 120 -4.34 12.50 -7.70
CA THR A 120 -3.27 11.92 -6.87
C THR A 120 -1.87 12.39 -7.28
N LYS A 121 -1.76 13.20 -8.33
CA LYS A 121 -0.48 13.54 -8.98
C LYS A 121 0.54 14.19 -8.03
N ASP A 122 0.06 14.98 -7.05
CA ASP A 122 0.93 15.78 -6.18
C ASP A 122 1.43 14.99 -4.97
N VAL A 123 0.86 13.80 -4.72
CA VAL A 123 1.21 12.94 -3.58
C VAL A 123 1.91 11.64 -4.01
N VAL A 124 1.67 11.19 -5.24
CA VAL A 124 2.36 10.02 -5.82
C VAL A 124 3.73 10.47 -6.30
N VAL A 125 4.76 10.14 -5.52
CA VAL A 125 6.15 10.54 -5.77
C VAL A 125 6.91 9.51 -6.61
N ASP A 126 6.46 8.26 -6.63
CA ASP A 126 7.11 7.21 -7.40
C ASP A 126 6.12 6.07 -7.77
N VAL A 127 6.46 5.35 -8.84
CA VAL A 127 5.77 4.12 -9.28
C VAL A 127 6.81 3.04 -9.55
N ARG A 128 6.79 1.99 -8.73
CA ARG A 128 7.65 0.81 -8.85
C ARG A 128 6.96 -0.25 -9.69
N ASP A 129 7.42 -0.42 -10.93
CA ASP A 129 7.03 -1.54 -11.79
C ASP A 129 7.88 -2.78 -11.49
N LEU A 130 7.22 -3.95 -11.35
CA LEU A 130 7.81 -5.21 -10.87
C LEU A 130 7.86 -6.33 -11.91
#